data_AF-A0A1C5LNZ1-F1
#
_entry.id   AF-A0A1C5LNZ1-F1
#
_cell.length_a   1.000
_cell.length_b   1.000
_cell.length_c   1.000
_cell.angle_alpha   90.00
_cell.angle_beta   90.00
_cell.angle_gamma   90.00
#
_symmetry.space_group_name_H-M   'P 1'
#
loop_
_entity.id
_entity.type
_entity.pdbx_description
1 polymer ?
#
loop_
_entity_poly.entity_id
_entity_poly.type
_entity_poly.pdbx_seq_one_letter_code
_entity_poly.pdbx_strand_id
1 'polypeptide(L)'
;MDTVKRIAKRMSPKENRKSYKEECSVFLSHRKKESLWERISIWKEDVICIYQRLRYGYCYRDIWSIDQWFLTVVPNMIHDLRVNSHGYPSFFEGPEEENIRKWDRILGRMEFLFREANEDTCRKKNLYEEEHDLAQGRIHDKIRHVR
;
A
#
# COMPACT_ATOMS: atom_id res chain seq x y z
N MET A 1 13.42 28.82 -38.41
CA MET A 1 13.18 28.74 -36.95
C MET A 1 11.89 28.00 -36.57
N ASP A 2 10.87 27.90 -37.44
CA ASP A 2 9.56 27.33 -37.08
C ASP A 2 9.44 25.80 -37.10
N THR A 3 10.32 25.11 -37.82
CA THR A 3 10.30 23.64 -37.89
C THR A 3 10.83 23.01 -36.59
N VAL A 4 11.84 23.62 -35.98
CA VAL A 4 12.43 23.18 -34.71
C VAL A 4 11.45 23.35 -33.55
N LYS A 5 10.69 24.45 -33.51
CA LYS A 5 9.60 24.68 -32.53
C LYS A 5 8.48 23.64 -32.66
N ARG A 6 8.13 23.23 -33.89
CA ARG A 6 7.13 22.18 -34.13
C ARG A 6 7.60 20.78 -33.70
N ILE A 7 8.89 20.47 -33.88
CA ILE A 7 9.49 19.20 -33.44
C ILE A 7 9.57 19.17 -31.90
N ALA A 8 10.00 20.26 -31.25
CA ALA A 8 10.02 20.37 -29.79
C ALA A 8 8.63 20.22 -29.17
N LYS A 9 7.57 20.76 -29.81
CA LYS A 9 6.18 20.62 -29.35
C LYS A 9 5.61 19.20 -29.50
N ARG A 10 6.17 18.37 -30.39
CA ARG A 10 5.81 16.93 -30.51
C ARG A 10 6.54 16.05 -29.49
N MET A 11 7.70 16.50 -29.00
CA MET A 11 8.51 15.78 -28.01
C MET A 11 8.17 16.14 -26.56
N SER A 12 7.26 17.09 -26.30
CA SER A 12 6.77 17.32 -24.94
C SER A 12 6.01 16.08 -24.48
N PRO A 13 6.38 15.44 -23.36
CA PRO A 13 5.65 14.31 -22.81
C PRO A 13 4.19 14.71 -22.67
N LYS A 14 3.27 14.00 -23.34
CA LYS A 14 1.85 14.15 -23.08
C LYS A 14 1.65 13.91 -21.59
N GLU A 15 1.07 14.90 -20.94
CA GLU A 15 0.75 14.95 -19.52
C GLU A 15 -0.35 13.94 -19.19
N ASN A 16 -0.07 12.65 -19.41
CA ASN A 16 -0.78 11.53 -18.83
C ASN A 16 0.00 11.09 -17.59
N ARG A 17 0.31 12.04 -16.72
CA ARG A 17 0.60 11.68 -15.34
C ARG A 17 -0.77 11.26 -14.82
N LYS A 18 -1.01 9.94 -14.69
CA LYS A 18 -1.87 9.48 -13.61
C LYS A 18 -1.34 10.24 -12.40
N SER A 19 -2.12 11.17 -11.85
CA SER A 19 -1.74 11.73 -10.57
C SER A 19 -1.64 10.52 -9.68
N TYR A 20 -0.43 10.17 -9.26
CA TYR A 20 -0.31 9.40 -8.04
C TYR A 20 -1.21 10.14 -7.06
N LYS A 21 -2.24 9.47 -6.54
CA LYS A 21 -2.96 10.00 -5.38
C LYS A 21 -1.84 10.38 -4.42
N GLU A 22 -1.71 11.67 -4.09
CA GLU A 22 -0.73 12.11 -3.11
C GLU A 22 -0.92 11.17 -1.93
N GLU A 23 0.10 10.37 -1.62
CA GLU A 23 0.04 9.36 -0.60
C GLU A 23 -0.42 10.05 0.69
N CYS A 24 -1.72 9.99 0.98
CA CYS A 24 -2.25 10.19 2.32
C CYS A 24 -1.98 8.91 3.12
N SER A 25 -0.73 8.45 3.04
CA SER A 25 -0.15 7.65 4.08
C SER A 25 -0.13 8.55 5.31
N VAL A 26 -0.87 8.15 6.36
CA VAL A 26 -0.82 8.79 7.68
C VAL A 26 0.62 8.80 8.25
N PHE A 27 1.54 8.07 7.61
CA PHE A 27 2.97 8.01 7.93
C PHE A 27 3.85 8.92 7.07
N LEU A 28 3.36 9.47 5.96
CA LEU A 28 4.02 10.54 5.22
C LEU A 28 3.29 11.83 5.54
N SER A 29 3.72 12.49 6.63
CA SER A 29 3.36 13.89 6.82
C SER A 29 3.77 14.63 5.53
N HIS A 30 2.80 15.29 4.91
CA HIS A 30 3.05 16.22 3.83
C HIS A 30 4.20 17.12 4.28
N ARG A 31 5.38 16.97 3.68
CA ARG A 31 6.61 17.63 4.11
C ARG A 31 6.57 19.12 3.74
N LYS A 32 5.65 19.87 4.36
CA LYS A 32 5.73 21.32 4.52
C LYS A 32 6.74 21.60 5.64
N LYS A 33 7.45 22.72 5.55
CA LYS A 33 8.47 23.12 6.54
C LYS A 33 7.85 23.25 7.93
N GLU A 34 7.94 22.19 8.73
CA GLU A 34 7.51 22.18 10.12
C GLU A 34 8.62 22.69 11.07
N SER A 35 8.18 23.22 12.21
CA SER A 35 9.04 23.78 13.26
C SER A 35 9.98 22.72 13.82
N LEU A 36 11.18 23.12 14.27
CA LEU A 36 12.16 22.20 14.87
C LEU A 36 11.60 21.46 16.10
N TRP A 37 10.64 22.05 16.81
CA TRP A 37 10.01 21.43 17.98
C TRP A 37 9.02 20.32 17.61
N GLU A 38 8.23 20.53 16.56
CA GLU A 38 7.31 19.50 16.03
C GLU A 38 8.11 18.29 15.52
N ARG A 39 9.27 18.53 14.90
CA ARG A 39 10.19 17.46 14.48
C ARG A 39 10.70 16.61 15.66
N ILE A 40 10.94 17.24 16.81
CA ILE A 40 11.43 16.54 18.01
C ILE A 40 10.31 15.71 18.67
N SER A 41 9.08 16.24 18.73
CA SER A 41 7.94 15.49 19.28
C SER A 41 7.57 14.29 18.41
N ILE A 42 7.55 14.45 17.08
CA ILE A 42 7.32 13.36 16.12
C ILE A 42 8.35 12.24 16.32
N TRP A 43 9.63 12.58 16.52
CA TRP A 43 10.67 11.59 16.71
C TRP A 43 10.49 10.75 17.98
N LYS A 44 9.97 11.34 19.07
CA LYS A 44 9.66 10.58 20.31
C LYS A 44 8.53 9.59 20.09
N GLU A 45 7.47 10.02 19.41
CA GLU A 45 6.33 9.16 19.08
C GLU A 45 6.72 8.02 18.13
N ASP A 46 7.57 8.30 17.15
CA ASP A 46 8.11 7.29 16.24
C ASP A 46 8.96 6.25 16.98
N VAL A 47 9.78 6.66 17.95
CA VAL A 47 10.55 5.72 18.80
C VAL A 47 9.63 4.81 19.61
N ILE A 48 8.55 5.35 20.18
CA ILE A 48 7.55 4.54 20.90
C ILE A 48 6.87 3.55 19.93
N CYS A 49 6.53 3.99 18.72
CA CYS A 49 5.92 3.13 17.71
C CYS A 49 6.88 2.01 17.26
N ILE A 50 8.16 2.31 17.06
CA ILE A 50 9.19 1.32 16.74
C ILE A 50 9.29 0.28 17.86
N TYR A 51 9.36 0.72 19.13
CA TYR A 51 9.40 -0.20 20.26
C TYR A 51 8.18 -1.11 20.31
N GLN A 52 6.97 -0.57 20.09
CA GLN A 52 5.74 -1.35 20.06
C GLN A 52 5.74 -2.36 18.91
N ARG A 53 6.17 -1.99 17.70
CA ARG A 53 6.28 -2.92 16.57
C ARG A 53 7.29 -4.03 16.84
N LEU A 54 8.43 -3.73 17.47
CA LEU A 54 9.40 -4.75 17.87
C LEU A 54 8.86 -5.69 18.96
N ARG A 55 8.07 -5.17 19.90
CA ARG A 55 7.58 -5.95 21.05
C ARG A 55 6.31 -6.75 20.75
N TYR A 56 5.37 -6.16 20.02
CA TYR A 56 4.02 -6.67 19.80
C TYR A 56 3.69 -6.95 18.33
N GLY A 57 4.54 -6.52 17.40
CA GLY A 57 4.30 -6.63 15.96
C GLY A 57 3.55 -5.43 15.36
N TYR A 58 2.89 -4.61 16.17
CA TYR A 58 2.13 -3.43 15.74
C TYR A 58 2.20 -2.31 16.79
N CYS A 59 1.94 -1.07 16.38
CA CYS A 59 1.83 0.10 17.26
C CYS A 59 0.44 0.72 17.24
N TYR A 60 0.15 1.64 18.17
CA TYR A 60 -1.17 2.28 18.22
C TYR A 60 -1.54 3.04 16.94
N ARG A 61 -0.55 3.57 16.19
CA ARG A 61 -0.79 4.22 14.89
C ARG A 61 -1.23 3.21 13.83
N ASP A 62 -0.73 1.98 13.89
CA ASP A 62 -1.13 0.90 12.97
C ASP A 62 -2.60 0.52 13.16
N ILE A 63 -3.17 0.70 14.36
CA ILE A 63 -4.58 0.43 14.63
C ILE A 63 -5.49 1.31 13.76
N TRP A 64 -5.11 2.58 13.56
CA TRP A 64 -5.89 3.54 12.75
C TRP A 64 -5.80 3.28 11.25
N SER A 65 -4.86 2.44 10.80
CA SER A 65 -4.71 2.03 9.41
C SER A 65 -4.31 0.55 9.35
N ILE A 66 -5.11 -0.28 10.00
CA ILE A 66 -4.85 -1.70 10.19
C ILE A 66 -4.79 -2.44 8.85
N ASP A 67 -5.59 -1.99 7.89
CA ASP A 67 -5.63 -2.46 6.51
C ASP A 67 -4.28 -2.27 5.81
N GLN A 68 -3.73 -1.05 5.85
CA GLN A 68 -2.45 -0.74 5.21
C GLN A 68 -1.28 -1.44 5.90
N TRP A 69 -1.26 -1.47 7.24
CA TRP A 69 -0.27 -2.24 7.99
C TRP A 69 -0.34 -3.73 7.59
N PHE A 70 -1.53 -4.31 7.57
CA PHE A 70 -1.73 -5.72 7.25
C PHE A 70 -1.30 -6.06 5.82
N LEU A 71 -1.72 -5.27 4.83
CA LEU A 71 -1.37 -5.46 3.42
C LEU A 71 0.09 -5.12 3.10
N THR A 72 0.78 -4.40 3.97
CA THR A 72 2.22 -4.15 3.83
C THR A 72 3.04 -5.26 4.50
N VAL A 73 2.64 -5.70 5.69
CA VAL A 73 3.44 -6.61 6.52
C VAL A 73 3.22 -8.07 6.12
N VAL A 74 1.96 -8.52 6.04
CA VAL A 74 1.62 -9.94 5.86
C VAL A 74 2.12 -10.50 4.51
N PRO A 75 1.99 -9.80 3.37
CA PRO A 75 2.45 -10.35 2.09
C PRO A 75 3.97 -10.51 2.04
N ASN A 76 4.71 -9.61 2.70
CA ASN A 76 6.16 -9.71 2.81
C ASN A 76 6.56 -10.87 3.73
N MET A 77 5.86 -11.07 4.86
CA MET A 77 6.08 -12.26 5.69
C MET A 77 5.78 -13.57 4.96
N ILE A 78 4.72 -13.63 4.15
CA ILE A 78 4.39 -14.81 3.33
C ILE A 78 5.45 -15.04 2.25
N HIS A 79 5.95 -13.97 1.63
CA HIS A 79 7.04 -14.05 0.69
C HIS A 79 8.29 -14.65 1.33
N ASP A 80 8.69 -14.14 2.50
CA ASP A 80 9.84 -14.62 3.25
C ASP A 80 9.64 -16.06 3.73
N LEU A 81 8.43 -16.41 4.17
CA LEU A 81 8.07 -17.77 4.53
C LEU A 81 8.23 -18.71 3.34
N ARG A 82 7.78 -18.31 2.14
CA ARG A 82 7.90 -19.13 0.93
C ARG A 82 9.35 -19.36 0.53
N VAL A 83 10.15 -18.28 0.51
CA VAL A 83 11.56 -18.34 0.09
C VAL A 83 12.41 -19.12 1.09
N ASN A 84 12.12 -19.00 2.39
CA ASN A 84 12.87 -19.66 3.46
C ASN A 84 12.14 -20.90 4.02
N SER A 85 11.12 -21.42 3.32
CA SER A 85 10.35 -22.55 3.85
C SER A 85 11.22 -23.81 3.88
N HIS A 86 11.37 -24.40 5.06
CA HIS A 86 12.02 -25.71 5.22
C HIS A 86 11.04 -26.87 5.33
N GLY A 87 9.74 -26.62 5.13
CA GLY A 87 8.71 -27.65 5.25
C GLY A 87 7.36 -27.24 4.68
N TYR A 88 6.36 -28.09 4.92
CA TYR A 88 4.98 -27.89 4.53
C TYR A 88 4.05 -28.42 5.64
N PRO A 89 2.76 -28.03 5.66
CA PRO A 89 1.81 -28.52 6.65
C PRO A 89 1.69 -30.04 6.64
N SER A 90 1.65 -30.66 7.84
CA SER A 90 1.64 -32.12 8.01
C SER A 90 0.42 -32.85 7.42
N PHE A 91 -0.64 -32.12 7.07
CA PHE A 91 -1.85 -32.67 6.45
C PHE A 91 -1.65 -33.06 4.97
N PHE A 92 -0.55 -32.65 4.33
CA PHE A 92 -0.33 -33.03 2.93
C PHE A 92 0.10 -34.49 2.80
N GLU A 93 -0.70 -35.25 2.06
CA GLU A 93 -0.42 -36.65 1.72
C GLU A 93 0.31 -36.73 0.36
N GLY A 94 1.29 -37.62 0.27
CA GLY A 94 2.01 -37.92 -0.96
C GLY A 94 3.53 -37.71 -0.86
N PRO A 95 4.23 -37.77 -2.00
CA PRO A 95 5.68 -37.60 -2.05
C PRO A 95 6.12 -36.21 -1.59
N GLU A 96 7.25 -36.13 -0.89
CA GLU A 96 7.77 -34.90 -0.29
C GLU A 96 7.92 -33.76 -1.31
N GLU A 97 8.52 -34.03 -2.46
CA GLU A 97 8.73 -33.04 -3.52
C GLU A 97 7.42 -32.48 -4.11
N GLU A 98 6.35 -33.28 -4.12
CA GLU A 98 5.04 -32.83 -4.60
C GLU A 98 4.40 -31.91 -3.56
N ASN A 99 4.52 -32.25 -2.28
CA ASN A 99 3.98 -31.48 -1.18
C ASN A 99 4.68 -30.12 -1.02
N ILE A 100 6.00 -30.08 -1.19
CA ILE A 100 6.77 -28.83 -1.22
C ILE A 100 6.26 -27.93 -2.36
N ARG A 101 6.09 -28.47 -3.57
CA ARG A 101 5.57 -27.70 -4.72
C ARG A 101 4.12 -27.23 -4.54
N LYS A 102 3.27 -28.07 -3.94
CA LYS A 102 1.90 -27.69 -3.57
C LYS A 102 1.91 -26.52 -2.59
N TRP A 103 2.75 -26.59 -1.57
CA TRP A 103 2.87 -25.54 -0.56
C TRP A 103 3.38 -24.22 -1.14
N ASP A 104 4.44 -24.27 -1.96
CA ASP A 104 4.99 -23.11 -2.66
C ASP A 104 3.92 -22.41 -3.51
N ARG A 105 3.12 -23.19 -4.24
CA ARG A 105 2.02 -22.66 -5.05
C ARG A 105 0.93 -21.99 -4.20
N ILE A 106 0.60 -22.57 -3.04
CA ILE A 106 -0.38 -21.99 -2.11
C ILE A 106 0.14 -20.67 -1.56
N LEU A 107 1.37 -20.64 -1.03
CA LEU A 107 1.98 -19.43 -0.51
C LEU A 107 2.09 -18.33 -1.58
N GLY A 108 2.53 -18.69 -2.79
CA GLY A 108 2.58 -17.76 -3.91
C GLY A 108 1.21 -17.21 -4.30
N ARG A 109 0.15 -18.04 -4.20
CA ARG A 109 -1.22 -17.58 -4.43
C ARG A 109 -1.71 -16.64 -3.34
N MET A 110 -1.42 -16.93 -2.07
CA MET A 110 -1.77 -16.06 -0.95
C MET A 110 -1.05 -14.71 -1.07
N GLU A 111 0.26 -14.73 -1.33
CA GLU A 111 1.05 -13.52 -1.57
C GLU A 111 0.42 -12.66 -2.68
N PHE A 112 0.11 -13.26 -3.83
CA PHE A 112 -0.53 -12.57 -4.94
C PHE A 112 -1.87 -11.94 -4.54
N LEU A 113 -2.74 -12.70 -3.87
CA LEU A 113 -4.06 -12.21 -3.50
C LEU A 113 -3.99 -11.03 -2.54
N PHE A 114 -3.10 -11.06 -1.55
CA PHE A 114 -2.95 -9.92 -0.65
C PHE A 114 -2.36 -8.70 -1.35
N ARG A 115 -1.41 -8.87 -2.27
CA ARG A 115 -0.88 -7.73 -3.06
C ARG A 115 -1.95 -7.11 -3.96
N GLU A 116 -2.85 -7.92 -4.51
CA GLU A 116 -3.99 -7.42 -5.30
C GLU A 116 -5.14 -6.88 -4.45
N ALA A 117 -5.21 -7.19 -3.16
CA ALA A 117 -6.20 -6.63 -2.24
C ALA A 117 -5.89 -5.18 -1.86
N ASN A 118 -4.65 -4.72 -2.05
CA ASN A 118 -4.27 -3.33 -1.84
C ASN A 118 -4.78 -2.47 -3.00
N GLU A 119 -5.67 -1.52 -2.70
CA GLU A 119 -6.30 -0.63 -3.69
C GLU A 119 -5.28 0.17 -4.51
N ASP A 120 -4.11 0.50 -3.93
CA ASP A 120 -3.09 1.31 -4.60
C ASP A 120 -2.28 0.48 -5.61
N THR A 121 -2.09 -0.81 -5.34
CA THR A 121 -1.30 -1.72 -6.19
C THR A 121 -2.15 -2.70 -7.01
N CYS A 122 -3.46 -2.72 -6.78
CA CYS A 122 -4.40 -3.60 -7.47
C CYS A 122 -4.36 -3.34 -8.97
N ARG A 123 -4.26 -4.41 -9.77
CA ARG A 123 -4.26 -4.30 -11.23
C ARG A 123 -5.65 -4.18 -11.81
N LYS A 124 -6.68 -4.55 -11.03
CA LYS A 124 -8.06 -4.59 -11.48
C LYS A 124 -8.74 -3.25 -11.18
N LYS A 125 -9.30 -2.60 -12.20
CA LYS A 125 -10.13 -1.41 -12.00
C LYS A 125 -11.42 -1.82 -11.27
N ASN A 126 -11.77 -1.10 -10.21
CA ASN A 126 -13.05 -1.28 -9.54
C ASN A 126 -14.18 -0.81 -10.47
N LEU A 127 -15.19 -1.66 -10.69
CA LEU A 127 -16.34 -1.34 -11.55
C LEU A 127 -17.18 -0.18 -10.97
N TYR A 128 -17.14 0.00 -9.65
CA TYR A 128 -17.93 0.99 -8.93
C TYR A 128 -17.12 2.23 -8.52
N GLU A 129 -15.89 2.38 -9.03
CA GLU A 129 -15.03 3.52 -8.69
C GLU A 129 -15.71 4.86 -8.98
N GLU A 130 -16.34 4.99 -10.15
CA GLU A 130 -17.02 6.21 -10.58
C GLU A 130 -18.25 6.52 -9.72
N GLU A 131 -19.05 5.50 -9.38
CA GLU A 131 -20.23 5.67 -8.52
C GLU A 131 -19.83 6.05 -7.08
N HIS A 132 -18.75 5.43 -6.58
CA HIS A 132 -18.19 5.74 -5.27
C HIS A 132 -17.69 7.18 -5.22
N ASP A 133 -16.92 7.63 -6.22
CA ASP A 133 -16.38 8.98 -6.27
C ASP A 133 -17.48 10.04 -6.38
N LEU A 134 -18.53 9.77 -7.14
CA LEU A 134 -19.73 10.61 -7.20
C LEU A 134 -20.46 10.68 -5.85
N ALA A 135 -20.59 9.55 -5.15
CA ALA A 135 -21.22 9.50 -3.82
C ALA A 135 -20.40 10.30 -2.80
N GLN A 136 -19.08 10.14 -2.79
CA GLN A 136 -18.16 10.89 -1.94
C GLN A 136 -18.25 12.40 -2.21
N GLY A 137 -18.25 12.81 -3.48
CA GLY A 137 -18.42 14.21 -3.86
C GLY A 137 -19.74 14.81 -3.35
N ARG A 138 -20.85 14.09 -3.52
CA ARG A 138 -22.17 14.51 -3.02
C ARG A 138 -22.21 14.68 -1.50
N ILE A 139 -21.56 13.77 -0.76
CA ILE A 139 -21.45 13.87 0.69
C ILE A 139 -20.63 15.09 1.08
N HIS A 140 -19.46 15.27 0.45
CA HIS A 140 -18.57 16.39 0.71
C HIS A 140 -19.25 17.75 0.44
N ASP A 141 -19.99 17.87 -0.66
CA ASP A 141 -20.72 19.10 -0.99
C ASP A 141 -21.83 19.38 0.02
N LYS A 142 -22.59 18.36 0.46
CA LYS A 142 -23.58 18.53 1.54
C LYS A 142 -22.95 19.03 2.83
N ILE A 143 -21.83 18.46 3.23
CA ILE A 143 -21.11 18.88 4.44
C ILE A 143 -20.64 20.33 4.32
N ARG A 144 -20.17 20.75 3.13
CA ARG A 144 -19.74 22.13 2.87
C ARG A 144 -20.89 23.14 3.00
N HIS A 145 -22.12 22.76 2.65
CA HIS A 145 -23.29 23.64 2.72
C HIS A 145 -23.97 23.65 4.11
N VAL A 146 -23.54 22.77 5.02
CA VAL A 146 -24.03 22.70 6.41
C VAL A 146 -23.07 23.40 7.40
N ARG A 147 -21.83 23.68 6.98
CA ARG A 147 -20.89 24.56 7.71
C ARG A 147 -21.00 26.00 7.23
#